data_AF-A0AAJ2L6R8-F1
#
_entry.id   AF-A0AAJ2L6R8-F1
#
_cell.length_a   1.000
_cell.length_b   1.000
_cell.length_c   1.000
_cell.angle_alpha   90.00
_cell.angle_beta   90.00
_cell.angle_gamma   90.00
#
_symmetry.space_group_name_H-M   'P 1'
#
loop_
_entity.id
_entity.type
_entity.pdbx_description
1 polymer ?
#
loop_
_entity_poly.entity_id
_entity_poly.type
_entity_poly.pdbx_seq_one_letter_code
_entity_poly.pdbx_strand_id
1 'polypeptide(L)'
;MTLIYHGRTDQLCPCCGGPKSAADCSECNGTGYEHVHADVLGYGHDLIQGLDYLAAEIHNENRVAGWWTDLATGADLLDTRNRGEMLMLGVTELDEAEDARRDGLNDDKLPDRPGYHVELGDCAIRLLDQLGAEQRASSDEYALIIAHNEHRSASVARSYREITNAGPGGNLMWIVGALAKSLDEGYRKDKVRVARYWLTVALFRIIALAAHEGIPLFEIIEEKRAYNRNRADHKVENRRADGGKKC
;
A
#
# COMPACT_ATOMS: atom_id res chain seq x y z
N MET A 1 5.80 -14.04 -9.32
CA MET A 1 5.09 -12.75 -9.26
C MET A 1 6.14 -11.65 -9.32
N THR A 2 5.88 -10.58 -10.07
CA THR A 2 6.87 -9.51 -10.31
C THR A 2 6.31 -8.21 -9.80
N LEU A 3 7.07 -7.50 -8.97
CA LEU A 3 6.77 -6.11 -8.62
C LEU A 3 7.20 -5.24 -9.80
N ILE A 4 6.29 -4.38 -10.24
CA ILE A 4 6.56 -3.31 -11.20
C ILE A 4 6.54 -2.01 -10.40
N TYR A 5 7.67 -1.30 -10.36
CA TYR A 5 7.74 -0.01 -9.68
C TYR A 5 8.52 1.01 -10.48
N HIS A 6 8.27 2.28 -10.14
CA HIS A 6 8.99 3.42 -10.66
C HIS A 6 10.29 3.62 -9.87
N GLY A 7 11.42 3.22 -10.46
CA GLY A 7 12.75 3.37 -9.84
C GLY A 7 13.40 4.73 -10.14
N ARG A 8 14.35 5.17 -9.29
CA ARG A 8 15.29 6.24 -9.67
C ARG A 8 16.18 5.76 -10.81
N THR A 9 15.94 6.29 -12.01
CA THR A 9 16.90 6.24 -13.11
C THR A 9 17.66 7.56 -13.16
N ASP A 10 18.96 7.53 -13.42
CA ASP A 10 19.82 8.72 -13.54
C ASP A 10 19.55 9.60 -14.77
N GLN A 11 18.40 9.43 -15.44
CA GLN A 11 18.08 10.09 -16.71
C GLN A 11 16.85 10.98 -16.61
N LEU A 12 16.76 11.95 -17.52
CA LEU A 12 15.76 13.01 -17.61
C LEU A 12 14.35 12.44 -17.91
N CYS A 13 13.29 13.21 -17.60
CA CYS A 13 11.91 12.83 -17.93
C CYS A 13 11.74 12.68 -19.46
N PRO A 14 11.22 11.56 -19.98
CA PRO A 14 11.08 11.34 -21.43
C PRO A 14 10.00 12.22 -22.08
N CYS A 15 9.07 12.78 -21.31
CA CYS A 15 8.01 13.67 -21.79
C CYS A 15 8.50 15.12 -21.95
N CYS A 16 9.25 15.64 -20.96
CA CYS A 16 9.63 17.07 -20.92
C CYS A 16 11.14 17.35 -20.95
N GLY A 17 12.01 16.33 -20.88
CA GLY A 17 13.46 16.47 -20.86
C GLY A 17 14.04 17.11 -19.59
N GLY A 18 13.21 17.42 -18.58
CA GLY A 18 13.64 18.01 -17.30
C GLY A 18 14.09 16.97 -16.27
N PRO A 19 14.76 17.39 -15.17
CA PRO A 19 15.10 16.49 -14.06
C PRO A 19 13.83 15.87 -13.43
N LYS A 20 13.84 14.56 -13.18
CA LYS A 20 12.69 13.74 -12.72
C LYS A 20 12.23 14.02 -11.26
N SER A 21 12.57 15.18 -10.69
CA SER A 21 12.28 15.52 -9.29
C SER A 21 11.10 16.47 -9.09
N ALA A 22 10.34 16.79 -10.13
CA ALA A 22 9.24 17.74 -10.03
C ALA A 22 7.89 17.08 -10.32
N ALA A 23 6.96 17.26 -9.39
CA ALA A 23 5.53 16.95 -9.53
C ALA A 23 4.82 17.74 -10.65
N ASP A 24 5.59 18.36 -11.56
CA ASP A 24 5.16 19.45 -12.45
C ASP A 24 5.09 19.04 -13.94
N CYS A 25 5.35 17.78 -14.30
CA CYS A 25 5.15 17.35 -15.68
C CYS A 25 3.67 16.98 -15.89
N SER A 26 2.92 17.81 -16.63
CA SER A 26 1.49 17.61 -16.89
C SER A 26 1.16 16.40 -17.78
N GLU A 27 2.15 15.81 -18.45
CA GLU A 27 1.96 14.65 -19.33
C GLU A 27 2.16 13.31 -18.60
N CYS A 28 3.11 13.23 -17.66
CA CYS A 28 3.33 12.04 -16.83
C CYS A 28 2.95 12.24 -15.36
N ASN A 29 2.39 13.39 -14.96
CA ASN A 29 2.16 13.80 -13.57
C ASN A 29 3.41 13.64 -12.67
N GLY A 30 4.60 13.84 -13.24
CA GLY A 30 5.87 13.67 -12.54
C GLY A 30 6.37 12.23 -12.43
N THR A 31 5.71 11.25 -13.04
CA THR A 31 6.09 9.82 -12.92
C THR A 31 7.15 9.36 -13.91
N GLY A 32 7.85 10.24 -14.64
CA GLY A 32 8.69 9.81 -15.75
C GLY A 32 9.75 8.79 -15.33
N TYR A 33 9.46 7.49 -15.23
CA TYR A 33 10.27 6.49 -14.55
C TYR A 33 10.31 5.25 -15.45
N GLU A 34 11.44 4.55 -15.50
CA GLU A 34 11.48 3.24 -16.12
C GLU A 34 10.84 2.22 -15.18
N HIS A 35 10.02 1.32 -15.71
CA HIS A 35 9.48 0.21 -14.96
C HIS A 35 10.61 -0.75 -14.60
N VAL A 36 10.90 -0.86 -13.29
CA VAL A 36 11.83 -1.85 -12.77
C VAL A 36 11.03 -3.08 -12.36
N HIS A 37 11.53 -4.25 -12.76
CA HIS A 37 10.93 -5.55 -12.45
C HIS A 37 11.73 -6.21 -11.33
N ALA A 38 11.12 -6.41 -10.17
CA ALA A 38 11.73 -7.15 -9.05
C ALA A 38 11.01 -8.50 -8.85
N ASP A 39 11.78 -9.59 -8.76
CA ASP A 39 11.25 -10.88 -8.32
C ASP A 39 10.96 -10.82 -6.82
N VAL A 40 9.70 -11.01 -6.48
CA VAL A 40 9.19 -10.86 -5.11
C VAL A 40 9.60 -12.03 -4.20
N LEU A 41 10.01 -13.16 -4.79
CA LEU A 41 10.57 -14.31 -4.07
C LEU A 41 12.11 -14.37 -4.18
N GLY A 42 12.69 -13.48 -5.00
CA GLY A 42 14.13 -13.38 -5.27
C GLY A 42 14.89 -12.45 -4.31
N TYR A 43 16.04 -11.93 -4.76
CA TYR A 43 16.94 -11.08 -3.98
C TYR A 43 16.20 -9.91 -3.30
N GLY A 44 16.19 -9.90 -1.96
CA GLY A 44 15.30 -9.04 -1.18
C GLY A 44 15.54 -7.53 -1.32
N HIS A 45 16.70 -7.08 -1.81
CA HIS A 45 17.04 -5.65 -1.90
C HIS A 45 16.13 -4.90 -2.89
N ASP A 46 15.93 -5.44 -4.10
CA ASP A 46 15.18 -4.77 -5.17
C ASP A 46 13.68 -4.70 -4.85
N LEU A 47 13.15 -5.76 -4.21
CA LEU A 47 11.79 -5.76 -3.71
C LEU A 47 11.58 -4.69 -2.64
N ILE A 48 12.46 -4.61 -1.63
CA ILE A 48 12.33 -3.65 -0.54
C ILE A 48 12.38 -2.23 -1.10
N GLN A 49 13.37 -1.94 -1.95
CA GLN A 49 13.50 -0.65 -2.59
C GLN A 49 12.26 -0.29 -3.42
N GLY A 50 11.73 -1.24 -4.20
CA GLY A 50 10.53 -0.99 -4.99
C GLY A 50 9.28 -0.71 -4.16
N LEU A 51 9.12 -1.41 -3.04
CA LEU A 51 8.02 -1.16 -2.11
C LEU A 51 8.17 0.17 -1.37
N ASP A 52 9.40 0.60 -1.06
CA ASP A 52 9.66 1.93 -0.49
C ASP A 52 9.23 3.04 -1.46
N TYR A 53 9.58 2.93 -2.74
CA TYR A 53 9.13 3.88 -3.77
C TYR A 53 7.61 3.86 -3.93
N LEU A 54 7.01 2.67 -3.99
CA LEU A 54 5.57 2.52 -4.16
C LEU A 54 4.79 3.10 -2.97
N ALA A 55 5.29 2.95 -1.73
CA ALA A 55 4.68 3.54 -0.54
C ALA A 55 4.69 5.08 -0.61
N ALA A 56 5.82 5.69 -0.96
CA ALA A 56 5.94 7.13 -1.11
C ALA A 56 5.02 7.67 -2.23
N GLU A 57 4.94 6.95 -3.35
CA GLU A 57 4.10 7.33 -4.49
C GLU A 57 2.60 7.27 -4.15
N ILE A 58 2.13 6.14 -3.60
CA ILE A 58 0.74 5.96 -3.18
C ILE A 58 0.34 7.04 -2.16
N HIS A 59 1.20 7.31 -1.16
CA HIS A 59 0.92 8.34 -0.17
C HIS A 59 0.78 9.73 -0.81
N ASN A 60 1.67 10.09 -1.73
CA ASN A 60 1.59 11.37 -2.42
C ASN A 60 0.33 11.47 -3.31
N GLU A 61 -0.02 10.42 -4.04
CA GLU A 61 -1.27 10.39 -4.83
C GLU A 61 -2.50 10.60 -3.95
N ASN A 62 -2.56 9.92 -2.80
CA ASN A 62 -3.67 10.05 -1.85
C ASN A 62 -3.73 11.46 -1.23
N ARG A 63 -2.57 12.05 -0.93
CA ARG A 63 -2.48 13.44 -0.45
C ARG A 63 -3.02 14.41 -1.51
N VAL A 64 -2.62 14.26 -2.77
CA VAL A 64 -3.10 15.11 -3.88
C VAL A 64 -4.61 14.94 -4.10
N ALA A 65 -5.13 13.72 -3.94
CA ALA A 65 -6.57 13.45 -3.93
C ALA A 65 -7.30 13.93 -2.66
N GLY A 66 -6.57 14.56 -1.71
CA GLY A 66 -7.11 15.15 -0.50
C GLY A 66 -7.46 14.14 0.60
N TRP A 67 -6.99 12.89 0.53
CA TRP A 67 -7.22 11.88 1.58
C TRP A 67 -6.43 12.15 2.85
N TRP A 68 -5.43 13.03 2.78
CA TRP A 68 -4.63 13.49 3.91
C TRP A 68 -4.84 14.98 4.21
N THR A 69 -5.98 15.53 3.78
CA THR A 69 -6.31 16.94 3.93
C THR A 69 -7.70 17.08 4.52
N ASP A 70 -7.85 17.97 5.49
CA ASP A 70 -9.16 18.43 5.93
C ASP A 70 -9.77 19.25 4.79
N LEU A 71 -10.85 18.75 4.19
CA LEU A 71 -11.45 19.39 3.02
C LEU A 71 -12.15 20.71 3.32
N ALA A 72 -12.49 20.98 4.58
CA ALA A 72 -13.13 22.21 5.03
C ALA A 72 -12.09 23.30 5.33
N THR A 73 -10.97 22.94 5.97
CA THR A 73 -9.95 23.91 6.40
C THR A 73 -8.73 23.97 5.48
N GLY A 74 -8.51 22.93 4.66
CA GLY A 74 -7.28 22.74 3.90
C GLY A 74 -6.09 22.27 4.73
N ALA A 75 -6.27 22.00 6.03
CA ALA A 75 -5.20 21.59 6.91
C ALA A 75 -4.68 20.19 6.55
N ASP A 76 -3.37 20.00 6.70
CA ASP A 76 -2.75 18.68 6.58
C ASP A 76 -3.14 17.82 7.78
N LEU A 77 -3.58 16.59 7.52
CA LEU A 77 -3.99 15.63 8.55
C LEU A 77 -2.86 14.71 9.01
N LEU A 78 -1.64 14.86 8.49
CA LEU A 78 -0.53 13.93 8.77
C LEU A 78 -0.37 13.63 10.26
N ASP A 79 -0.38 14.66 11.11
CA ASP A 79 -0.15 14.53 12.55
C ASP A 79 -1.42 14.21 13.35
N THR A 80 -2.61 14.49 12.80
CA THR A 80 -3.89 14.40 13.51
C THR A 80 -4.75 13.21 13.10
N ARG A 81 -4.44 12.57 11.96
CA ARG A 81 -5.20 11.43 11.43
C ARG A 81 -5.06 10.20 12.35
N ASN A 82 -6.18 9.63 12.75
CA ASN A 82 -6.23 8.50 13.67
C ASN A 82 -5.68 7.22 13.01
N ARG A 83 -4.50 6.79 13.48
CA ARG A 83 -3.84 5.58 12.96
C ARG A 83 -4.62 4.31 13.24
N GLY A 84 -5.40 4.24 14.32
CA GLY A 84 -6.27 3.11 14.60
C GLY A 84 -7.41 2.98 13.57
N GLU A 85 -8.03 4.10 13.19
CA GLU A 85 -9.06 4.11 12.13
C GLU A 85 -8.49 3.71 10.78
N MET A 86 -7.28 4.17 10.45
CA MET A 86 -6.59 3.77 9.22
C MET A 86 -6.28 2.27 9.18
N LEU A 87 -5.85 1.69 10.31
CA LEU A 87 -5.67 0.23 10.41
C LEU A 87 -7.00 -0.51 10.21
N MET A 88 -8.11 0.04 10.70
CA MET A 88 -9.44 -0.56 10.50
C MET A 88 -9.89 -0.52 9.04
N LEU A 89 -9.52 0.50 8.26
CA LEU A 89 -9.74 0.48 6.81
C LEU A 89 -9.05 -0.74 6.18
N GLY A 90 -7.80 -1.02 6.57
CA GLY A 90 -7.10 -2.22 6.09
C GLY A 90 -7.77 -3.53 6.53
N VAL A 91 -8.36 -3.58 7.73
CA VAL A 91 -9.12 -4.75 8.21
C VAL A 91 -10.41 -4.94 7.41
N THR A 92 -11.12 -3.87 7.07
CA THR A 92 -12.35 -3.98 6.27
C THR A 92 -12.07 -4.42 4.84
N GLU A 93 -10.96 -3.98 4.20
CA GLU A 93 -10.60 -4.52 2.87
C GLU A 93 -10.35 -6.06 2.95
N LEU A 94 -9.81 -6.58 4.06
CA LEU A 94 -9.64 -8.04 4.25
C LEU A 94 -10.96 -8.77 4.49
N ASP A 95 -11.94 -8.12 5.11
CA ASP A 95 -13.30 -8.64 5.28
C ASP A 95 -14.04 -8.70 3.93
N GLU A 96 -13.95 -7.64 3.12
CA GLU A 96 -14.47 -7.59 1.75
C GLU A 96 -13.81 -8.66 0.86
N ALA A 97 -12.52 -8.91 1.04
CA ALA A 97 -11.81 -9.98 0.35
C ALA A 97 -12.38 -11.37 0.70
N GLU A 98 -12.69 -11.62 1.98
CA GLU A 98 -13.27 -12.90 2.42
C GLU A 98 -14.71 -13.08 1.90
N ASP A 99 -15.51 -12.02 1.91
CA ASP A 99 -16.85 -12.01 1.34
C ASP A 99 -16.82 -12.29 -0.16
N ALA A 100 -15.96 -11.61 -0.91
CA ALA A 100 -15.79 -11.84 -2.35
C ALA A 100 -15.26 -13.26 -2.65
N ARG A 101 -14.41 -13.82 -1.78
CA ARG A 101 -13.93 -15.21 -1.90
C ARG A 101 -15.05 -16.22 -1.67
N ARG A 102 -15.93 -15.97 -0.70
CA ARG A 102 -17.11 -16.81 -0.44
C ARG A 102 -18.08 -16.79 -1.62
N ASP A 103 -18.32 -15.61 -2.17
CA ASP A 103 -19.33 -15.42 -3.20
C ASP A 103 -18.80 -15.77 -4.61
N GLY A 104 -17.48 -15.74 -4.81
CA GLY A 104 -16.82 -16.11 -6.07
C GLY A 104 -17.05 -15.12 -7.21
N LEU A 105 -17.38 -13.87 -6.88
CA LEU A 105 -17.70 -12.82 -7.84
C LEU A 105 -16.46 -12.01 -8.24
N ASN A 106 -16.51 -11.40 -9.43
CA ASN A 106 -15.54 -10.41 -9.86
C ASN A 106 -15.80 -9.05 -9.18
N ASP A 107 -14.79 -8.20 -9.09
CA ASP A 107 -14.92 -6.86 -8.50
C ASP A 107 -15.78 -5.95 -9.38
N ASP A 108 -16.61 -5.12 -8.76
CA ASP A 108 -17.47 -4.16 -9.48
C ASP A 108 -16.67 -3.07 -10.21
N LYS A 109 -15.46 -2.75 -9.74
CA LYS A 109 -14.63 -1.65 -10.25
C LYS A 109 -13.63 -2.15 -11.29
N LEU A 110 -13.16 -3.39 -11.14
CA LEU A 110 -12.33 -4.14 -12.08
C LEU A 110 -13.04 -5.46 -12.49
N PRO A 111 -14.03 -5.42 -13.41
CA PRO A 111 -14.91 -6.54 -13.71
C PRO A 111 -14.23 -7.80 -14.28
N ASP A 112 -13.00 -7.67 -14.76
CA ASP A 112 -12.19 -8.77 -15.29
C ASP A 112 -11.32 -9.45 -14.22
N ARG A 113 -11.34 -8.94 -12.98
CA ARG A 113 -10.55 -9.45 -11.85
C ARG A 113 -11.46 -10.06 -10.77
N PRO A 114 -11.09 -11.21 -10.18
CA PRO A 114 -11.80 -11.75 -9.01
C PRO A 114 -11.81 -10.74 -7.85
N GLY A 115 -12.96 -10.55 -7.20
CA GLY A 115 -13.13 -9.56 -6.13
C GLY A 115 -12.14 -9.77 -4.99
N TYR A 116 -11.96 -11.02 -4.56
CA TYR A 116 -10.96 -11.40 -3.56
C TYR A 116 -9.54 -10.87 -3.88
N HIS A 117 -9.12 -10.92 -5.15
CA HIS A 117 -7.79 -10.45 -5.54
C HIS A 117 -7.70 -8.93 -5.48
N VAL A 118 -8.76 -8.23 -5.89
CA VAL A 118 -8.82 -6.76 -5.89
C VAL A 118 -8.81 -6.23 -4.47
N GLU A 119 -9.62 -6.80 -3.57
CA GLU A 119 -9.71 -6.34 -2.19
C GLU A 119 -8.42 -6.67 -1.39
N LEU A 120 -7.71 -7.77 -1.72
CA LEU A 120 -6.36 -8.01 -1.22
C LEU A 120 -5.36 -6.93 -1.70
N GLY A 121 -5.51 -6.45 -2.93
CA GLY A 121 -4.78 -5.32 -3.49
C GLY A 121 -5.10 -4.00 -2.81
N ASP A 122 -6.38 -3.72 -2.54
CA ASP A 122 -6.81 -2.53 -1.78
C ASP A 122 -6.23 -2.52 -0.38
N CYS A 123 -6.23 -3.66 0.33
CA CYS A 123 -5.55 -3.78 1.62
C CYS A 123 -4.07 -3.41 1.51
N ALA A 124 -3.34 -3.93 0.51
CA ALA A 124 -1.94 -3.58 0.29
C ALA A 124 -1.75 -2.06 0.04
N ILE A 125 -2.63 -1.44 -0.74
CA ILE A 125 -2.63 0.02 -0.99
C ILE A 125 -2.81 0.80 0.32
N ARG A 126 -3.73 0.38 1.20
CA ARG A 126 -3.91 1.02 2.54
C ARG A 126 -2.64 0.97 3.37
N LEU A 127 -1.95 -0.18 3.39
CA LEU A 127 -0.71 -0.34 4.15
C LEU A 127 0.43 0.48 3.58
N LEU A 128 0.54 0.54 2.24
CA LEU A 128 1.55 1.34 1.56
C LEU A 128 1.33 2.84 1.76
N ASP A 129 0.08 3.32 1.69
CA ASP A 129 -0.29 4.71 2.03
C ASP A 129 0.13 5.06 3.46
N GLN A 130 -0.19 4.19 4.43
CA GLN A 130 0.18 4.38 5.82
C GLN A 130 1.70 4.42 6.01
N LEU A 131 2.44 3.49 5.38
CA LEU A 131 3.90 3.44 5.45
C LEU A 131 4.53 4.71 4.87
N GLY A 132 4.03 5.19 3.72
CA GLY A 132 4.49 6.44 3.11
C GLY A 132 4.15 7.67 3.95
N ALA A 133 3.00 7.67 4.63
CA ALA A 133 2.66 8.73 5.58
C ALA A 133 3.63 8.78 6.77
N GLU A 134 3.95 7.63 7.37
CA GLU A 134 4.90 7.61 8.48
C GLU A 134 6.32 7.98 8.04
N GLN A 135 6.74 7.57 6.85
CA GLN A 135 8.01 8.00 6.26
C GLN A 135 8.08 9.52 6.20
N ARG A 136 7.02 10.14 5.67
CA ARG A 136 6.91 11.60 5.58
C ARG A 136 6.94 12.26 6.96
N ALA A 137 6.17 11.73 7.92
CA ALA A 137 6.07 12.29 9.26
C ALA A 137 7.41 12.26 10.01
N SER A 138 8.17 11.17 9.88
CA SER A 138 9.47 11.03 10.54
C SER A 138 10.64 11.59 9.72
N SER A 139 10.41 11.98 8.45
CA SER A 139 11.46 12.35 7.49
C SER A 139 12.52 11.25 7.30
N ASP A 140 12.09 9.99 7.40
CA ASP A 140 12.97 8.84 7.21
C ASP A 140 13.29 8.63 5.73
N GLU A 141 14.47 8.08 5.46
CA GLU A 141 14.89 7.73 4.10
C GLU A 141 14.02 6.63 3.49
N TYR A 142 13.59 5.66 4.30
CA TYR A 142 12.80 4.50 3.87
C TYR A 142 11.43 4.51 4.54
N ALA A 143 10.41 3.97 3.87
CA ALA A 143 9.07 3.77 4.42
C ALA A 143 8.96 2.46 5.19
N LEU A 144 9.55 1.39 4.67
CA LEU A 144 9.54 0.06 5.28
C LEU A 144 10.52 -0.03 6.45
N ILE A 145 10.14 -0.78 7.48
CA ILE A 145 11.06 -1.20 8.56
C ILE A 145 11.13 -2.71 8.55
N ILE A 146 12.24 -3.26 8.07
CA ILE A 146 12.40 -4.71 7.88
C ILE A 146 12.97 -5.41 9.12
N ALA A 147 13.51 -4.69 10.09
CA ALA A 147 14.13 -5.27 11.29
C ALA A 147 13.64 -4.57 12.56
N HIS A 148 12.97 -5.33 13.42
CA HIS A 148 12.56 -4.87 14.75
C HIS A 148 13.74 -4.90 15.73
N ASN A 149 14.50 -6.00 15.71
CA ASN A 149 15.75 -6.20 16.46
C ASN A 149 16.61 -7.26 15.74
N GLU A 150 17.79 -7.57 16.30
CA GLU A 150 18.74 -8.56 15.76
C GLU A 150 18.17 -9.97 15.57
N HIS A 151 17.03 -10.29 16.20
CA HIS A 151 16.37 -11.60 16.13
C HIS A 151 15.03 -11.59 15.39
N ARG A 152 14.54 -10.43 14.95
CA ARG A 152 13.22 -10.27 14.33
C ARG A 152 13.30 -9.38 13.10
N SER A 153 13.34 -10.02 11.93
CA SER A 153 13.20 -9.39 10.63
C SER A 153 11.93 -9.85 9.90
N ALA A 154 11.35 -8.94 9.11
CA ALA A 154 10.28 -9.21 8.17
C ALA A 154 10.88 -9.83 6.91
N SER A 155 10.24 -10.85 6.35
CA SER A 155 10.69 -11.50 5.11
C SER A 155 9.52 -12.14 4.38
N VAL A 156 9.35 -11.79 3.10
CA VAL A 156 8.35 -12.44 2.22
C VAL A 156 8.63 -13.93 2.10
N ALA A 157 9.88 -14.34 1.88
CA ALA A 157 10.26 -15.75 1.79
C ALA A 157 9.96 -16.53 3.08
N ARG A 158 10.09 -15.90 4.26
CA ARG A 158 9.67 -16.51 5.52
C ARG A 158 8.15 -16.67 5.58
N SER A 159 7.39 -15.61 5.28
CA SER A 159 5.92 -15.66 5.28
C SER A 159 5.38 -16.67 4.28
N TYR A 160 5.98 -16.78 3.09
CA TYR A 160 5.62 -17.77 2.09
C TYR A 160 5.75 -19.20 2.63
N ARG A 161 6.89 -19.52 3.27
CA ARG A 161 7.11 -20.83 3.90
C ARG A 161 6.13 -21.10 5.05
N GLU A 162 5.81 -20.09 5.85
CA GLU A 162 4.81 -20.22 6.93
C GLU A 162 3.43 -20.55 6.37
N ILE A 163 3.02 -19.89 5.28
CA ILE A 163 1.74 -20.14 4.59
C ILE A 163 1.70 -21.55 4.00
N THR A 164 2.75 -21.97 3.29
CA THR A 164 2.85 -23.32 2.73
C THR A 164 2.74 -24.41 3.80
N ASN A 165 3.29 -24.17 4.99
CA ASN A 165 3.30 -25.16 6.08
C ASN A 165 2.00 -25.20 6.90
N ALA A 166 1.30 -24.08 7.06
CA ALA A 166 0.12 -24.00 7.92
C ALA A 166 -1.17 -24.51 7.25
N GLY A 167 -1.19 -24.61 5.93
CA GLY A 167 -2.41 -24.93 5.19
C GLY A 167 -3.40 -23.75 5.13
N PRO A 168 -4.59 -23.93 4.53
CA PRO A 168 -5.44 -22.82 4.05
C PRO A 168 -6.17 -22.01 5.15
N GLY A 169 -6.09 -22.39 6.42
CA GLY A 169 -7.07 -21.97 7.45
C GLY A 169 -6.82 -20.66 8.21
N GLY A 170 -5.83 -19.83 7.87
CA GLY A 170 -5.48 -18.68 8.75
C GLY A 170 -4.70 -17.50 8.16
N ASN A 171 -4.53 -17.43 6.84
CA ASN A 171 -3.59 -16.47 6.24
C ASN A 171 -4.05 -15.01 6.38
N LEU A 172 -5.34 -14.71 6.16
CA LEU A 172 -5.89 -13.36 6.36
C LEU A 172 -5.86 -12.94 7.84
N MET A 173 -6.15 -13.87 8.75
CA MET A 173 -6.11 -13.58 10.19
C MET A 173 -4.69 -13.27 10.69
N TRP A 174 -3.66 -13.82 10.04
CA TRP A 174 -2.27 -13.42 10.33
C TRP A 174 -1.97 -11.99 9.89
N ILE A 175 -2.58 -11.51 8.80
CA ILE A 175 -2.46 -10.12 8.36
C ILE A 175 -3.17 -9.22 9.38
N VAL A 176 -4.42 -9.53 9.75
CA VAL A 176 -5.17 -8.82 10.80
C VAL A 176 -4.37 -8.78 12.11
N GLY A 177 -3.77 -9.89 12.53
CA GLY A 177 -2.92 -9.95 13.72
C GLY A 177 -1.68 -9.07 13.64
N ALA A 178 -1.12 -8.83 12.45
CA ALA A 178 -0.02 -7.89 12.28
C ALA A 178 -0.52 -6.42 12.37
N LEU A 179 -1.70 -6.10 11.82
CA LEU A 179 -2.32 -4.77 11.98
C LEU A 179 -2.62 -4.47 13.45
N ALA A 180 -3.18 -5.44 14.18
CA ALA A 180 -3.42 -5.32 15.62
C ALA A 180 -2.12 -5.04 16.39
N LYS A 181 -1.02 -5.73 16.07
CA LYS A 181 0.29 -5.46 16.69
C LYS A 181 0.88 -4.11 16.31
N SER A 182 0.62 -3.62 15.10
CA SER A 182 1.02 -2.26 14.71
C SER A 182 0.40 -1.22 15.65
N LEU A 183 -0.86 -1.40 16.04
CA LEU A 183 -1.51 -0.58 17.05
C LEU A 183 -0.97 -0.84 18.46
N ASP A 184 -1.00 -2.09 18.93
CA ASP A 184 -0.77 -2.43 20.34
C ASP A 184 0.69 -2.39 20.80
N GLU A 185 1.61 -2.75 19.91
CA GLU A 185 3.06 -2.71 20.18
C GLU A 185 3.69 -1.41 19.67
N GLY A 186 3.05 -0.76 18.69
CA GLY A 186 3.50 0.45 18.03
C GLY A 186 2.75 1.71 18.47
N TYR A 187 1.74 2.12 17.69
CA TYR A 187 1.09 3.44 17.79
C TYR A 187 0.57 3.77 19.19
N ARG A 188 -0.09 2.83 19.88
CA ARG A 188 -0.64 3.04 21.23
C ARG A 188 0.44 3.33 22.28
N LYS A 189 1.69 2.95 21.99
CA LYS A 189 2.85 3.12 22.87
C LYS A 189 3.82 4.19 22.37
N ASP A 190 3.41 4.99 21.39
CA ASP A 190 4.27 5.99 20.73
C ASP A 190 5.56 5.38 20.16
N LYS A 191 5.47 4.15 19.65
CA LYS A 191 6.58 3.43 19.03
C LYS A 191 6.35 3.31 17.53
N VAL A 192 6.36 4.44 16.82
CA VAL A 192 6.08 4.51 15.37
C VAL A 192 6.95 3.55 14.55
N ARG A 193 8.24 3.42 14.89
CA ARG A 193 9.12 2.45 14.22
C ARG A 193 8.65 0.99 14.37
N VAL A 194 8.10 0.63 15.54
CA VAL A 194 7.52 -0.70 15.79
C VAL A 194 6.20 -0.86 15.04
N ALA A 195 5.39 0.20 14.99
CA ALA A 195 4.16 0.22 14.20
C ALA A 195 4.44 -0.06 12.72
N ARG A 196 5.41 0.66 12.15
CA ARG A 196 5.89 0.49 10.76
C ARG A 196 6.45 -0.90 10.50
N TYR A 197 7.19 -1.47 11.44
CA TYR A 197 7.65 -2.87 11.32
C TYR A 197 6.48 -3.84 11.15
N TRP A 198 5.43 -3.71 11.96
CA TRP A 198 4.27 -4.59 11.88
C TRP A 198 3.43 -4.34 10.61
N LEU A 199 3.36 -3.10 10.11
CA LEU A 199 2.79 -2.80 8.78
C LEU A 199 3.59 -3.48 7.66
N THR A 200 4.93 -3.42 7.72
CA THR A 200 5.81 -4.13 6.77
C THR A 200 5.59 -5.65 6.84
N VAL A 201 5.42 -6.22 8.03
CA VAL A 201 5.08 -7.66 8.19
C VAL A 201 3.73 -7.98 7.56
N ALA A 202 2.71 -7.14 7.76
CA ALA A 202 1.38 -7.33 7.18
C ALA A 202 1.45 -7.28 5.63
N LEU A 203 2.13 -6.29 5.08
CA LEU A 203 2.35 -6.16 3.63
C LEU A 203 3.10 -7.38 3.07
N PHE A 204 4.17 -7.84 3.72
CA PHE A 204 4.92 -9.01 3.28
C PHE A 204 4.11 -10.31 3.34
N ARG A 205 3.15 -10.41 4.27
CA ARG A 205 2.20 -11.52 4.32
C ARG A 205 1.21 -11.48 3.17
N ILE A 206 0.70 -10.30 2.80
CA ILE A 206 -0.15 -10.13 1.62
C ILE A 206 0.61 -10.56 0.35
N ILE A 207 1.84 -10.08 0.17
CA ILE A 207 2.70 -10.44 -0.96
C ILE A 207 2.96 -11.94 -1.01
N ALA A 208 3.29 -12.55 0.14
CA ALA A 208 3.53 -13.98 0.23
C ALA A 208 2.27 -14.82 -0.07
N LEU A 209 1.10 -14.39 0.41
CA LEU A 209 -0.18 -15.03 0.13
C LEU A 209 -0.53 -14.96 -1.35
N ALA A 210 -0.42 -13.78 -1.94
CA ALA A 210 -0.63 -13.58 -3.37
C ALA A 210 0.32 -14.45 -4.21
N ALA A 211 1.60 -14.52 -3.85
CA ALA A 211 2.55 -15.39 -4.52
C ALA A 211 2.16 -16.88 -4.41
N HIS A 212 1.70 -17.31 -3.23
CA HIS A 212 1.30 -18.69 -2.98
C HIS A 212 0.04 -19.09 -3.76
N GLU A 213 -0.89 -18.16 -3.94
CA GLU A 213 -2.17 -18.37 -4.64
C GLU A 213 -2.10 -18.03 -6.14
N GLY A 214 -0.95 -17.57 -6.64
CA GLY A 214 -0.77 -17.19 -8.04
C GLY A 214 -1.49 -15.88 -8.42
N ILE A 215 -1.76 -15.01 -7.46
CA ILE A 215 -2.43 -13.73 -7.66
C ILE A 215 -1.42 -12.71 -8.22
N PRO A 216 -1.72 -12.02 -9.34
CA PRO A 216 -0.86 -10.97 -9.89
C PRO A 216 -1.03 -9.65 -9.11
N LEU A 217 -0.69 -9.65 -7.82
CA LEU A 217 -1.00 -8.57 -6.87
C LEU A 217 -0.59 -7.18 -7.38
N PHE A 218 0.63 -7.04 -7.90
CA PHE A 218 1.14 -5.73 -8.31
C PHE A 218 0.50 -5.19 -9.59
N GLU A 219 0.07 -6.05 -10.51
CA GLU A 219 -0.75 -5.62 -11.65
C GLU A 219 -2.10 -5.09 -11.17
N ILE A 220 -2.72 -5.79 -10.22
CA ILE A 220 -4.01 -5.40 -9.63
C ILE A 220 -3.89 -4.09 -8.85
N ILE A 221 -2.80 -3.88 -8.11
CA ILE A 221 -2.52 -2.61 -7.44
C ILE A 221 -2.47 -1.48 -8.48
N GLU A 222 -1.75 -1.65 -9.59
CA GLU A 222 -1.65 -0.62 -10.63
C GLU A 222 -3.00 -0.35 -11.33
N GLU A 223 -3.75 -1.39 -11.69
CA GLU A 223 -5.10 -1.26 -12.26
C GLU A 223 -6.03 -0.52 -11.31
N LYS A 224 -5.96 -0.87 -10.02
CA LYS A 224 -6.82 -0.27 -9.00
C LYS A 224 -6.45 1.19 -8.75
N ARG A 225 -5.17 1.52 -8.69
CA ARG A 225 -4.68 2.90 -8.62
C ARG A 225 -5.11 3.70 -9.85
N ALA A 226 -5.00 3.12 -11.05
CA ALA A 226 -5.45 3.75 -12.29
C ALA A 226 -6.96 4.04 -12.31
N TYR A 227 -7.77 3.10 -11.83
CA TYR A 227 -9.20 3.32 -11.60
C TYR A 227 -9.43 4.45 -10.59
N ASN A 228 -8.79 4.40 -9.43
CA ASN A 228 -8.94 5.36 -8.33
C ASN A 228 -8.56 6.80 -8.73
N ARG A 229 -7.58 6.99 -9.64
CA ARG A 229 -7.21 8.31 -10.20
C ARG A 229 -8.35 8.97 -10.98
N ASN A 230 -9.21 8.17 -11.61
CA ASN A 230 -10.29 8.65 -12.47
C ASN A 230 -11.67 8.57 -11.80
N ARG A 231 -11.78 7.85 -10.68
CA ARG A 231 -13.03 7.59 -9.98
C ARG A 231 -13.68 8.89 -9.51
N ALA A 232 -14.94 9.09 -9.88
CA ALA A 232 -15.65 10.33 -9.61
C ALA A 232 -15.70 10.67 -8.11
N ASP A 233 -16.07 9.73 -7.23
CA ASP A 233 -16.18 9.97 -5.77
C ASP A 233 -14.83 10.16 -5.06
N HIS A 234 -13.70 9.96 -5.74
CA HIS A 234 -12.38 10.29 -5.21
C HIS A 234 -11.94 11.72 -5.54
N LYS A 235 -12.68 12.43 -6.40
CA LYS A 235 -12.43 13.85 -6.70
C LYS A 235 -12.81 14.71 -5.50
N VAL A 236 -11.96 15.69 -5.19
CA VAL A 236 -12.14 16.60 -4.05
C VAL A 236 -13.49 17.31 -4.11
N GLU A 237 -13.95 17.68 -5.31
CA GLU A 237 -15.24 18.32 -5.54
C GLU A 237 -16.40 17.43 -5.08
N ASN A 238 -16.36 16.14 -5.38
CA ASN A 238 -17.41 15.19 -5.01
C ASN A 238 -17.34 14.80 -3.54
N ARG A 239 -16.14 14.82 -2.93
CA ARG A 239 -15.98 14.57 -1.48
C ARG A 239 -16.45 15.74 -0.62
N ARG A 240 -16.44 16.96 -1.16
CA ARG A 240 -16.99 18.17 -0.52
C ARG A 240 -18.53 18.22 -0.56
N ALA A 241 -19.17 17.45 -1.43
CA ALA A 241 -20.62 17.40 -1.53
C ALA A 241 -21.25 16.72 -0.29
N ASP A 242 -22.54 16.97 -0.06
CA ASP A 242 -23.28 16.32 1.02
C ASP A 242 -23.32 14.80 0.80
N GLY A 243 -23.00 14.03 1.86
CA GLY A 243 -22.81 12.58 1.76
C GLY A 243 -21.50 12.10 1.10
N GLY A 244 -20.59 13.01 0.72
CA GLY A 244 -19.29 12.66 0.15
C GLY A 244 -18.38 11.89 1.14
N LYS A 245 -17.49 11.05 0.61
CA LYS A 245 -16.56 10.26 1.43
C LYS A 245 -15.58 11.15 2.20
N LYS A 246 -15.58 11.01 3.52
CA LYS A 246 -14.72 11.78 4.44
C LYS A 246 -13.42 11.02 4.75
N CYS A 247 -12.44 11.82 5.17
CA CYS A 247 -11.14 11.37 5.66
C CYS A 247 -11.30 10.56 6.95
#